data_AF-A0A7J6IF32-F1
#
_entry.id   AF-A0A7J6IF32-F1
#
_cell.length_a   1.000
_cell.length_b   1.000
_cell.length_c   1.000
_cell.angle_alpha   90.00
_cell.angle_beta   90.00
_cell.angle_gamma   90.00
#
_symmetry.space_group_name_H-M   'P 1'
#
loop_
_entity.id
_entity.type
_entity.pdbx_description
1 polymer ?
#
loop_
_entity_poly.entity_id
_entity_poly.type
_entity_poly.pdbx_seq_one_letter_code
_entity_poly.pdbx_strand_id
1 'polypeptide(L)'
;MARPLMSPLLLENTSTPAKPAGQVCKGLSDGKASEKWAADTSAVPWSTPKKRDELQDQFSLFSKLDNDEHTQRLLFRKVQKGFDEKAYQLAVAQRKIEALQAEVDASRARKRKKVKMSPNSKFADIEAIRRAQIEAGELESSTDESSESENPSDSESCIVVAS
;
A
#
# COMPACT_ATOMS: atom_id res chain seq x y z
N MET A 1 23.81 -51.74 -16.89
CA MET A 1 24.07 -50.38 -16.38
C MET A 1 22.96 -49.46 -16.88
N ALA A 2 21.96 -49.16 -16.04
CA ALA A 2 20.81 -48.33 -16.43
C ALA A 2 21.15 -46.84 -16.30
N ARG A 3 20.84 -46.03 -17.32
CA ARG A 3 20.98 -44.57 -17.29
C ARG A 3 19.67 -43.96 -16.76
N PRO A 4 19.70 -43.02 -15.80
CA PRO A 4 18.50 -42.37 -15.32
C PRO A 4 17.91 -41.46 -16.42
N LEU A 5 16.59 -41.48 -16.53
CA LEU A 5 15.82 -40.66 -17.47
C LEU A 5 15.72 -39.23 -16.90
N MET A 6 16.65 -38.34 -17.29
CA MET A 6 16.58 -36.92 -16.92
C MET A 6 15.58 -36.20 -17.84
N SER A 7 14.68 -35.42 -17.24
CA SER A 7 13.68 -34.61 -17.95
C SER A 7 14.33 -33.56 -18.86
N PRO A 8 13.85 -33.35 -20.10
CA PRO A 8 14.46 -32.42 -21.07
C PRO A 8 14.24 -30.93 -20.76
N LEU A 9 13.69 -30.58 -19.59
CA LEU A 9 13.34 -29.21 -19.23
C LEU A 9 14.25 -28.59 -18.16
N LEU A 10 15.22 -29.35 -17.64
CA LEU A 10 16.23 -28.81 -16.75
C LEU A 10 17.42 -28.35 -17.59
N LEU A 11 17.34 -27.12 -18.08
CA LEU A 11 18.52 -26.39 -18.55
C LEU A 11 19.28 -25.89 -17.31
N GLU A 12 20.52 -26.36 -17.16
CA GLU A 12 21.44 -25.83 -16.17
C GLU A 12 21.84 -24.40 -16.56
N ASN A 13 21.50 -23.44 -15.71
CA ASN A 13 21.88 -22.04 -15.87
C ASN A 13 23.35 -21.87 -15.48
N THR A 14 24.26 -21.98 -16.43
CA THR A 14 25.64 -21.50 -16.27
C THR A 14 25.78 -20.13 -16.93
N SER A 15 25.94 -19.10 -16.11
CA SER A 15 26.22 -17.73 -16.52
C SER A 15 27.65 -17.59 -17.04
N THR A 16 27.82 -17.37 -18.34
CA THR A 16 29.05 -16.78 -18.90
C THR A 16 28.74 -16.03 -20.20
N PRO A 17 29.21 -14.78 -20.39
CA PRO A 17 28.85 -13.97 -21.55
C PRO A 17 29.80 -14.23 -22.73
N ALA A 18 29.27 -14.59 -23.90
CA ALA A 18 30.03 -14.61 -25.15
C ALA A 18 29.17 -14.15 -26.34
N LYS A 19 29.84 -13.40 -27.23
CA LYS A 19 29.38 -12.51 -28.31
C LYS A 19 28.39 -13.09 -29.35
N PRO A 20 27.65 -12.23 -30.08
CA PRO A 20 26.65 -12.65 -31.04
C PRO A 20 27.27 -13.12 -32.36
N ALA A 21 26.96 -14.34 -32.77
CA ALA A 21 27.16 -14.80 -34.14
C ALA A 21 25.87 -14.49 -34.92
N GLY A 22 25.93 -13.50 -35.81
CA GLY A 22 24.85 -13.19 -36.74
C GLY A 22 24.65 -14.35 -37.70
N GLN A 23 23.49 -15.00 -37.64
CA GLN A 23 23.04 -15.89 -38.69
C GLN A 23 21.97 -15.18 -39.51
N VAL A 24 22.42 -14.67 -40.64
CA VAL A 24 21.61 -14.17 -41.75
C VAL A 24 20.74 -15.32 -42.27
N CYS A 25 19.43 -15.22 -42.06
CA CYS A 25 18.46 -15.89 -42.92
C CYS A 25 17.96 -14.84 -43.92
N LYS A 26 18.51 -14.87 -45.13
CA LYS A 26 18.03 -14.10 -46.28
C LYS A 26 17.11 -14.98 -47.11
N GLY A 27 15.85 -14.55 -47.25
CA GLY A 27 15.06 -14.79 -48.46
C GLY A 27 13.71 -15.46 -48.26
N LEU A 28 12.67 -14.69 -47.94
CA LEU A 28 11.55 -14.53 -48.88
C LEU A 28 10.88 -13.17 -48.62
N SER A 29 10.58 -12.48 -49.72
CA SER A 29 10.18 -11.09 -49.80
C SER A 29 8.72 -10.84 -49.43
N ASP A 30 8.47 -9.54 -49.27
CA ASP A 30 7.20 -8.83 -49.38
C ASP A 30 6.37 -8.69 -48.11
N GLY A 31 6.46 -7.47 -47.58
CA GLY A 31 5.65 -6.96 -46.49
C GLY A 31 4.16 -7.05 -46.81
N LYS A 32 3.48 -7.96 -46.12
CA LYS A 32 2.04 -7.88 -45.81
C LYS A 32 1.60 -8.85 -44.70
N ALA A 33 2.51 -9.27 -43.82
CA ALA A 33 2.18 -10.16 -42.71
C ALA A 33 1.75 -9.42 -41.42
N SER A 34 1.99 -8.12 -41.33
CA SER A 34 1.73 -7.33 -40.11
C SER A 34 0.29 -6.86 -39.94
N GLU A 35 -0.55 -6.88 -40.99
CA GLU A 35 -1.94 -6.39 -40.91
C GLU A 35 -2.96 -7.49 -40.58
N LYS A 36 -2.60 -8.77 -40.68
CA LYS A 36 -3.55 -9.88 -40.48
C LYS A 36 -3.90 -10.18 -39.02
N TRP A 37 -3.03 -9.83 -38.07
CA TRP A 37 -3.29 -10.06 -36.64
C TRP A 37 -4.28 -9.06 -36.03
N ALA A 38 -4.51 -7.92 -36.68
CA ALA A 38 -5.41 -6.89 -36.18
C ALA A 38 -6.89 -7.18 -36.51
N ALA A 39 -7.18 -8.17 -37.37
CA ALA A 39 -8.53 -8.46 -37.84
C ALA A 39 -9.23 -9.60 -37.08
N ASP A 40 -8.51 -10.37 -36.25
CA ASP A 40 -9.11 -11.39 -35.38
C ASP A 40 -9.70 -10.71 -34.14
N THR A 41 -10.78 -9.97 -34.38
CA THR A 41 -11.63 -9.45 -33.31
C THR A 41 -12.26 -10.67 -32.64
N SER A 42 -11.95 -10.88 -31.36
CA SER A 42 -12.58 -11.91 -30.55
C SER A 42 -14.10 -11.92 -30.75
N ALA A 43 -14.68 -13.11 -30.95
CA ALA A 43 -16.12 -13.28 -31.05
C ALA A 43 -16.87 -12.81 -29.79
N VAL A 44 -16.17 -12.70 -28.66
CA VAL A 44 -16.70 -12.21 -27.38
C VAL A 44 -16.07 -10.83 -27.05
N PRO A 45 -16.87 -9.80 -26.70
CA PRO A 45 -16.32 -8.55 -26.19
C PRO A 45 -15.66 -8.79 -24.83
N TRP A 46 -14.36 -8.53 -24.74
CA TRP A 46 -13.61 -8.69 -23.49
C TRP A 46 -13.68 -7.41 -22.65
N SER A 47 -14.11 -7.55 -21.40
CA SER A 47 -14.01 -6.54 -20.34
C SER A 47 -13.24 -7.14 -19.16
N THR A 48 -12.49 -6.33 -18.43
CA THR A 48 -11.85 -6.78 -17.18
C THR A 48 -12.93 -6.98 -16.12
N PRO A 49 -13.20 -8.21 -15.67
CA PRO A 49 -14.27 -8.44 -14.72
C PRO A 49 -13.94 -7.80 -13.37
N LYS A 50 -14.88 -7.03 -12.83
CA LYS A 50 -14.75 -6.38 -11.52
C LYS A 50 -15.32 -7.23 -10.39
N LYS A 51 -16.24 -8.14 -10.72
CA LYS A 51 -16.93 -9.02 -9.78
C LYS A 51 -16.88 -10.46 -10.27
N ARG A 52 -17.04 -11.40 -9.33
CA ARG A 52 -17.13 -12.84 -9.62
C ARG A 52 -18.27 -13.14 -10.61
N ASP A 53 -19.41 -12.49 -10.44
CA ASP A 53 -20.59 -12.74 -11.26
C ASP A 53 -20.34 -12.34 -12.72
N GLU A 54 -19.70 -11.18 -12.94
CA GLU A 54 -19.34 -10.71 -14.29
C GLU A 54 -18.37 -11.67 -14.99
N LEU A 55 -17.42 -12.25 -14.24
CA LEU A 55 -16.50 -13.28 -14.74
C LEU A 55 -17.24 -14.57 -15.11
N GLN A 56 -18.21 -14.98 -14.30
CA GLN A 56 -19.04 -16.15 -14.58
C GLN A 56 -19.95 -15.94 -15.80
N ASP A 57 -20.52 -14.74 -15.95
CA ASP A 57 -21.33 -14.35 -17.09
C ASP A 57 -20.51 -14.41 -18.38
N GLN A 58 -19.28 -13.89 -18.37
CA GLN A 58 -18.34 -13.99 -19.50
C GLN A 58 -18.02 -15.45 -19.86
N PHE A 59 -17.78 -16.31 -18.88
CA PHE A 59 -17.55 -17.74 -19.14
C PHE A 59 -18.78 -18.44 -19.71
N SER A 60 -19.98 -18.04 -19.27
CA SER A 60 -21.22 -18.58 -19.81
C SER A 60 -21.43 -18.21 -21.28
N LEU A 61 -21.08 -16.98 -21.67
CA LEU A 61 -21.10 -16.54 -23.07
C LEU A 61 -20.10 -17.35 -23.89
N PHE A 62 -18.90 -17.56 -23.35
CA PHE A 62 -17.87 -18.32 -24.03
C PHE A 62 -18.27 -19.79 -24.24
N SER A 63 -18.89 -20.42 -23.25
CA SER A 63 -19.36 -21.82 -23.35
C SER A 63 -20.45 -22.06 -24.40
N LYS A 64 -21.11 -20.99 -24.87
CA LYS A 64 -22.12 -21.06 -25.94
C LYS A 64 -21.52 -20.97 -27.34
N LEU A 65 -20.25 -20.57 -27.47
CA LEU A 65 -19.53 -20.75 -28.72
C LEU A 65 -19.13 -22.23 -28.79
N ASP A 66 -19.37 -22.90 -29.92
CA ASP A 66 -19.17 -24.35 -30.17
C ASP A 66 -17.71 -24.86 -30.02
N ASN A 67 -16.86 -24.12 -29.29
CA ASN A 67 -15.47 -24.43 -29.01
C ASN A 67 -15.33 -25.01 -27.59
N ASP A 68 -15.88 -26.20 -27.33
CA ASP A 68 -15.77 -26.85 -26.02
C ASP A 68 -14.45 -27.61 -25.84
N GLU A 69 -13.35 -26.85 -25.82
CA GLU A 69 -11.99 -27.37 -25.65
C GLU A 69 -11.66 -27.60 -24.16
N HIS A 70 -11.04 -28.75 -23.84
CA HIS A 70 -10.64 -29.06 -22.45
C HIS A 70 -9.68 -28.00 -21.88
N THR A 71 -8.76 -27.52 -22.71
CA THR A 71 -7.75 -26.52 -22.32
C THR A 71 -8.40 -25.21 -21.88
N GLN A 72 -9.47 -24.81 -22.56
CA GLN A 72 -10.28 -23.64 -22.24
C GLN A 72 -11.07 -23.81 -20.94
N ARG A 73 -11.72 -24.96 -20.72
CA ARG A 73 -12.38 -25.23 -19.42
C ARG A 73 -11.39 -25.15 -18.26
N LEU A 74 -10.18 -25.66 -18.47
CA LEU A 74 -9.11 -25.58 -17.48
C LEU A 74 -8.64 -24.14 -17.25
N LEU A 75 -8.50 -23.35 -18.32
CA LEU A 75 -8.18 -21.93 -18.23
C LEU A 75 -9.22 -21.18 -17.38
N PHE A 76 -10.50 -21.36 -17.66
CA PHE A 76 -11.59 -20.71 -16.91
C PHE A 76 -11.57 -21.11 -15.44
N ARG A 77 -11.39 -22.40 -15.12
CA ARG A 77 -11.23 -22.85 -13.73
C ARG A 77 -10.03 -22.21 -13.04
N LYS A 78 -8.89 -22.06 -13.73
CA LYS A 78 -7.70 -21.41 -13.17
C LYS A 78 -7.94 -19.93 -12.89
N VAL A 79 -8.56 -19.24 -13.85
CA VAL A 79 -8.89 -17.81 -13.71
C VAL A 79 -9.89 -17.60 -12.56
N GLN A 80 -10.95 -18.41 -12.49
CA GLN A 80 -11.92 -18.39 -11.39
C GLN A 80 -11.24 -18.60 -10.03
N LYS A 81 -10.38 -19.63 -9.93
CA LYS A 81 -9.65 -19.91 -8.70
C LYS A 81 -8.74 -18.75 -8.29
N GLY A 82 -8.01 -18.16 -9.24
CA GLY A 82 -7.15 -17.01 -8.97
C GLY A 82 -7.93 -15.78 -8.54
N PHE A 83 -9.11 -15.53 -9.12
CA PHE A 83 -9.99 -14.44 -8.74
C PHE A 83 -10.52 -14.62 -7.31
N ASP A 84 -10.98 -15.82 -6.97
CA ASP A 84 -11.48 -16.17 -5.64
C ASP A 84 -10.40 -16.03 -4.56
N GLU A 85 -9.17 -16.46 -4.86
CA GLU A 85 -8.03 -16.30 -3.96
C GLU A 85 -7.72 -14.81 -3.70
N LYS A 86 -7.77 -13.97 -4.74
CA LYS A 86 -7.58 -12.52 -4.59
C LYS A 86 -8.72 -11.87 -3.81
N ALA A 87 -9.96 -12.26 -4.06
CA ALA A 87 -11.11 -11.77 -3.31
C ALA A 87 -10.99 -12.12 -1.81
N TYR A 88 -10.54 -13.34 -1.50
CA TYR A 88 -10.27 -13.75 -0.12
C TYR A 88 -9.15 -12.91 0.53
N GLN A 89 -8.02 -12.72 -0.16
CA GLN A 89 -6.92 -11.89 0.35
C GLN A 89 -7.37 -10.45 0.64
N LEU A 90 -8.16 -9.87 -0.27
CA LEU A 90 -8.73 -8.53 -0.08
C LEU A 90 -9.66 -8.46 1.12
N ALA A 91 -10.57 -9.43 1.28
CA ALA A 91 -11.48 -9.48 2.43
C ALA A 91 -10.72 -9.61 3.76
N VAL A 92 -9.67 -10.43 3.80
CA VAL A 92 -8.80 -10.57 4.98
C VAL A 92 -8.07 -9.26 5.29
N ALA A 93 -7.53 -8.59 4.27
CA ALA A 93 -6.86 -7.31 4.44
C ALA A 93 -7.81 -6.21 4.94
N GLN A 94 -9.02 -6.14 4.37
CA GLN A 94 -10.07 -5.20 4.79
C GLN A 94 -10.45 -5.42 6.27
N ARG A 95 -10.69 -6.66 6.67
CA ARG A 95 -10.98 -7.00 8.08
C ARG A 95 -9.84 -6.58 9.02
N LYS A 96 -8.58 -6.74 8.59
CA LYS A 96 -7.42 -6.32 9.38
C LYS A 96 -7.36 -4.80 9.52
N ILE A 97 -7.64 -4.06 8.45
CA ILE A 97 -7.68 -2.59 8.45
C ILE A 97 -8.78 -2.12 9.41
N GLU A 98 -9.98 -2.69 9.34
CA GLU A 98 -11.08 -2.35 10.24
C GLU A 98 -10.74 -2.60 11.72
N ALA A 99 -10.10 -3.72 12.02
CA ALA A 99 -9.68 -4.04 13.39
C ALA A 99 -8.64 -3.03 13.92
N LEU A 100 -7.63 -2.70 13.12
CA LEU A 100 -6.61 -1.71 13.49
C LEU A 100 -7.21 -0.31 13.63
N GLN A 101 -8.12 0.06 12.74
CA GLN A 101 -8.82 1.34 12.81
C GLN A 101 -9.63 1.45 14.10
N ALA A 102 -10.35 0.39 14.49
CA ALA A 102 -11.08 0.35 15.75
C ALA A 102 -10.16 0.49 16.98
N GLU A 103 -8.98 -0.14 16.97
CA GLU A 103 -7.98 0.01 18.04
C GLU A 103 -7.46 1.45 18.14
N VAL A 104 -7.12 2.06 17.00
CA VAL A 104 -6.70 3.47 16.93
C VAL A 104 -7.81 4.38 17.46
N ASP A 105 -9.06 4.17 17.06
CA ASP A 105 -10.18 5.01 17.49
C ASP A 105 -10.50 4.84 18.98
N ALA A 106 -10.38 3.61 19.52
CA ALA A 106 -10.48 3.36 20.96
C ALA A 106 -9.37 4.07 21.75
N SER A 107 -8.16 4.14 21.19
CA SER A 107 -7.04 4.86 21.81
C SER A 107 -7.22 6.39 21.77
N ARG A 108 -7.77 6.93 20.67
CA ARG A 108 -8.07 8.37 20.50
C ARG A 108 -9.14 8.85 21.46
N ALA A 109 -10.17 8.04 21.73
CA ALA A 109 -11.27 8.40 22.62
C ALA A 109 -10.87 8.50 24.11
N ARG A 110 -9.77 7.86 24.53
CA ARG A 110 -9.23 8.03 25.88
C ARG A 110 -8.45 9.34 25.99
N LYS A 111 -9.17 10.46 26.10
CA LYS A 111 -8.59 11.68 26.68
C LYS A 111 -7.94 11.30 28.00
N ARG A 112 -6.64 11.58 28.16
CA ARG A 112 -5.93 11.35 29.42
C ARG A 112 -6.75 12.03 30.52
N LYS A 113 -7.05 11.33 31.62
CA LYS A 113 -7.69 11.95 32.79
C LYS A 113 -6.92 13.23 33.09
N LYS A 114 -7.59 14.38 33.07
CA LYS A 114 -6.98 15.65 33.47
C LYS A 114 -6.35 15.37 34.83
N VAL A 115 -5.03 15.56 34.93
CA VAL A 115 -4.34 15.40 36.21
C VAL A 115 -5.09 16.31 37.16
N LYS A 116 -5.68 15.71 38.21
CA LYS A 116 -6.27 16.50 39.28
C LYS A 116 -5.06 17.13 39.97
N MET A 117 -4.70 18.33 39.51
CA MET A 117 -3.82 19.21 40.25
C MET A 117 -4.55 19.38 41.58
N SER A 118 -4.13 18.62 42.60
CA SER A 118 -4.45 19.02 43.96
C SER A 118 -3.99 20.47 44.04
N PRO A 119 -4.79 21.40 44.59
CA PRO A 119 -4.22 22.71 44.88
C PRO A 119 -2.98 22.40 45.70
N ASN A 120 -1.85 22.99 45.32
CA ASN A 120 -0.64 22.90 46.10
C ASN A 120 -0.87 23.67 47.41
N SER A 121 -1.87 23.30 48.22
CA SER A 121 -2.38 24.08 49.35
C SER A 121 -1.47 23.96 50.57
N LYS A 122 -0.45 23.09 50.49
CA LYS A 122 0.61 23.00 51.49
C LYS A 122 1.65 24.10 51.32
N PHE A 123 1.70 24.74 50.15
CA PHE A 123 2.64 25.81 49.85
C PHE A 123 1.87 27.11 49.59
N ALA A 124 2.45 28.23 50.01
CA ALA A 124 1.88 29.54 49.75
C ALA A 124 1.86 29.79 48.22
N ASP A 125 0.80 30.45 47.77
CA ASP A 125 0.70 30.89 46.37
C ASP A 125 1.81 31.90 46.06
N ILE A 126 2.34 31.89 44.83
CA ILE A 126 3.45 32.76 44.42
C ILE A 126 3.05 34.23 44.57
N GLU A 127 1.78 34.56 44.35
CA GLU A 127 1.24 35.91 44.58
C GLU A 127 1.21 36.30 46.06
N ALA A 128 1.01 35.34 46.96
CA ALA A 128 1.06 35.59 48.40
C ALA A 128 2.50 35.81 48.88
N ILE A 129 3.45 35.06 48.33
CA ILE A 129 4.89 35.22 48.62
C ILE A 129 5.37 36.59 48.13
N ARG A 130 5.04 36.98 46.89
CA ARG A 130 5.41 38.30 46.33
C ARG A 130 4.85 39.45 47.16
N ARG A 131 3.58 39.37 47.57
CA ARG A 131 2.97 40.39 48.45
C ARG A 131 3.68 40.49 49.79
N ALA A 132 4.00 39.36 50.42
CA ALA A 132 4.73 39.35 51.68
C ALA A 132 6.15 39.95 51.55
N GLN A 133 6.85 39.72 50.43
CA GLN A 133 8.16 40.32 50.15
C GLN A 133 8.10 41.84 49.94
N ILE A 134 7.04 42.33 49.27
CA ILE A 134 6.79 43.77 49.11
C ILE A 134 6.47 44.41 50.47
N GLU A 135 5.62 43.77 51.28
CA GLU A 135 5.26 44.25 52.63
C GLU A 135 6.45 44.23 53.60
N ALA A 136 7.33 43.24 53.49
CA ALA A 136 8.57 43.16 54.25
C ALA A 136 9.67 44.12 53.76
N GLY A 137 9.43 44.86 52.67
CA GLY A 137 10.41 45.79 52.07
C GLY A 137 11.60 45.12 51.39
N GLU A 138 11.49 43.82 51.08
CA GLU A 138 12.53 43.02 50.43
C GLU A 138 12.47 43.14 48.90
N LEU A 139 11.29 43.47 48.33
CA LEU A 139 11.06 43.65 46.90
C LEU A 139 10.28 44.94 46.63
N GLU A 140 10.81 45.83 45.78
CA GLU A 140 10.09 47.03 45.32
C GLU A 140 8.95 46.63 44.37
N SER A 141 7.74 47.19 44.55
CA SER A 141 6.58 46.91 43.71
C SER A 141 6.72 47.59 42.35
N SER A 142 7.60 47.08 41.48
CA SER A 142 7.65 47.52 40.09
C SER A 142 6.36 47.06 39.40
N THR A 143 5.38 47.95 39.38
CA THR A 143 4.24 47.88 38.47
C THR A 143 4.76 48.32 37.10
N ASP A 144 5.60 47.48 36.49
CA ASP A 144 6.02 47.67 35.10
C ASP A 144 5.52 46.49 34.29
N GLU A 145 4.43 46.76 33.59
CA GLU A 145 3.85 45.95 32.53
C GLU A 145 4.86 45.81 31.38
N SER A 146 5.87 44.96 31.53
CA SER A 146 6.73 44.58 30.40
C SER A 146 6.73 43.06 30.24
N SER A 147 5.77 42.61 29.44
CA SER A 147 5.71 41.26 28.89
C SER A 147 6.86 41.03 27.92
N GLU A 148 8.05 40.68 28.41
CA GLU A 148 9.08 40.04 27.58
C GLU A 148 8.87 38.52 27.63
N SER A 149 7.92 38.07 26.82
CA SER A 149 7.75 36.67 26.46
C SER A 149 8.84 36.30 25.44
N GLU A 150 10.05 36.00 25.90
CA GLU A 150 11.02 35.27 25.08
C GLU A 150 10.51 33.84 24.88
N ASN A 151 9.75 33.65 23.80
CA ASN A 151 9.48 32.33 23.27
C ASN A 151 10.75 31.86 22.55
N PRO A 152 11.38 30.72 22.91
CA PRO A 152 12.26 30.06 21.97
C PRO A 152 11.39 29.58 20.81
N SER A 153 11.44 30.27 19.67
CA SER A 153 10.84 29.76 18.45
C SER A 153 11.60 28.48 18.10
N ASP A 154 10.94 27.33 18.27
CA ASP A 154 11.38 26.06 17.71
C ASP A 154 11.56 26.27 16.21
N SER A 155 12.80 26.49 15.79
CA SER A 155 13.15 26.54 14.38
C SER A 155 12.91 25.14 13.82
N GLU A 156 11.84 25.02 13.04
CA GLU A 156 11.48 23.86 12.25
C GLU A 156 12.68 23.44 11.39
N SER A 157 13.42 22.46 11.88
CA SER A 157 14.51 21.81 11.15
C SER A 157 13.90 20.96 10.04
N CYS A 158 13.61 21.59 8.91
CA CYS A 158 13.09 20.91 7.73
C CYS A 158 14.17 20.03 7.08
N ILE A 159 13.82 18.78 6.80
CA ILE A 159 14.63 17.85 6.01
C ILE A 159 14.25 18.04 4.54
N VAL A 160 15.21 18.40 3.69
CA VAL A 160 15.00 18.55 2.24
C VAL A 160 15.11 17.18 1.56
N VAL A 161 14.07 16.77 0.83
CA VAL A 161 14.11 15.60 -0.07
C VAL A 161 14.36 16.13 -1.48
N ALA A 162 15.50 15.77 -2.06
CA ALA A 162 15.84 16.10 -3.44
C ALA A 162 14.90 15.36 -4.41
N SER A 163 14.42 16.09 -5.43
CA SER A 163 13.70 15.54 -6.59
C SER A 163 14.66 15.10 -7.68
#